data_AF-A0A8B7Z382-F1
#
_entry.id   AF-A0A8B7Z382-F1
#
_cell.length_a   1.000
_cell.length_b   1.000
_cell.length_c   1.000
_cell.angle_alpha   90.00
_cell.angle_beta   90.00
_cell.angle_gamma   90.00
#
_symmetry.space_group_name_H-M   'P 1'
#
loop_
_entity.id
_entity.type
_entity.pdbx_description
1 polymer ?
#
loop_
_entity_poly.entity_id
_entity_poly.type
_entity_poly.pdbx_seq_one_letter_code
_entity_poly.pdbx_strand_id
1 'polypeptide(L)'
;MIGQVDGIQAIGGAVLEFTPELYITARYVSVDIIGSSYQTIVQLTEVMVEEVTTATTKQATRKALLLTGRPSSQSSTFTDSGDMRLASRAVDGHLQYVNPHCSQTNVQESPWWMINLIAVHCIRKVAIRNIDDLHGKLLGSII
;
A
#
# COMPACT_ATOMS: atom_id res chain seq x y z
N MET A 1 -7.11 -10.06 7.72
CA MET A 1 -5.67 -9.82 7.52
C MET A 1 -5.18 -10.74 6.40
N ILE A 2 -4.56 -10.20 5.35
CA ILE A 2 -4.14 -10.97 4.16
C ILE A 2 -2.67 -11.39 4.17
N GLY A 3 -1.91 -10.84 5.11
CA GLY A 3 -0.53 -11.18 5.43
C GLY A 3 0.03 -10.19 6.44
N GLN A 4 1.25 -10.48 6.91
CA GLN A 4 2.03 -9.65 7.82
C GLN A 4 3.47 -9.67 7.32
N VAL A 5 4.18 -8.55 7.48
CA VAL A 5 5.56 -8.39 7.04
C VAL A 5 6.39 -7.91 8.22
N ASP A 6 7.55 -8.52 8.38
CA ASP A 6 8.52 -8.09 9.39
C ASP A 6 9.43 -6.99 8.83
N GLY A 7 10.00 -6.17 9.71
CA GLY A 7 10.84 -5.03 9.30
C GLY A 7 12.07 -5.40 8.45
N ILE A 8 12.51 -6.67 8.46
CA ILE A 8 13.60 -7.18 7.61
C ILE A 8 13.20 -7.42 6.15
N GLN A 9 11.90 -7.54 5.88
CA GLN A 9 11.36 -7.76 4.53
C GLN A 9 10.95 -6.44 3.86
N ALA A 10 10.63 -5.42 4.65
CA ALA A 10 10.25 -4.09 4.17
C ALA A 10 11.45 -3.14 4.01
N ILE A 11 12.48 -3.60 3.31
CA ILE A 11 13.66 -2.79 2.96
C ILE A 11 13.37 -1.88 1.76
N GLY A 12 14.20 -0.84 1.57
CA GLY A 12 14.06 0.09 0.45
C GLY A 12 14.03 -0.61 -0.91
N GLY A 13 13.10 -0.20 -1.77
CA GLY A 13 12.85 -0.75 -3.11
C GLY A 13 12.20 -2.13 -3.16
N ALA A 14 11.93 -2.74 -2.01
CA ALA A 14 11.23 -4.02 -1.95
C ALA A 14 9.81 -3.92 -2.52
N VAL A 15 9.36 -5.02 -3.12
CA VAL A 15 7.95 -5.22 -3.45
C VAL A 15 7.43 -6.36 -2.58
N LEU A 16 6.51 -6.03 -1.69
CA LEU A 16 5.85 -6.97 -0.80
C LEU A 16 4.60 -7.49 -1.50
N GLU A 17 4.58 -8.78 -1.81
CA GLU A 17 3.43 -9.43 -2.45
C GLU A 17 2.64 -10.28 -1.45
N PHE A 18 1.33 -10.06 -1.42
CA PHE A 18 0.37 -10.81 -0.62
C PHE A 18 -0.60 -11.54 -1.55
N THR A 19 -0.53 -12.88 -1.52
CA THR A 19 -1.40 -13.76 -2.30
C THR A 19 -2.19 -14.65 -1.34
N PRO A 20 -3.44 -14.31 -1.01
CA PRO A 20 -4.25 -15.13 -0.12
C PRO A 20 -4.49 -16.52 -0.74
N GLU A 21 -4.44 -17.57 0.10
CA GLU A 21 -4.62 -18.97 -0.32
C GLU A 21 -5.98 -19.20 -0.99
N LEU A 22 -7.01 -18.54 -0.47
CA LEU A 22 -8.33 -18.45 -1.07
C LEU A 22 -8.60 -17.00 -1.46
N TYR A 23 -9.14 -16.78 -2.66
CA TYR A 23 -9.49 -15.43 -3.08
C TYR A 23 -10.42 -14.78 -2.06
N ILE A 24 -10.10 -13.55 -1.70
CA ILE A 24 -10.90 -12.78 -0.75
C ILE A 24 -11.76 -11.80 -1.52
N THR A 25 -12.95 -11.50 -1.01
CA THR A 25 -13.74 -10.38 -1.54
C THR A 25 -13.52 -9.16 -0.65
N ALA A 26 -13.18 -8.02 -1.25
CA ALA A 26 -12.99 -6.79 -0.49
C ALA A 26 -13.37 -5.55 -1.31
N ARG A 27 -13.84 -4.52 -0.60
CA ARG A 27 -14.03 -3.17 -1.13
C ARG A 27 -12.90 -2.22 -0.72
N TYR A 28 -12.19 -2.55 0.36
CA TYR A 28 -11.12 -1.72 0.90
C TYR A 28 -9.86 -2.56 1.05
N VAL A 29 -8.72 -1.93 0.82
CA VAL A 29 -7.39 -2.47 1.15
C VAL A 29 -6.74 -1.48 2.09
N SER A 30 -6.24 -1.95 3.22
CA SER A 30 -5.52 -1.13 4.19
C SER A 30 -4.14 -1.70 4.48
N VAL A 31 -3.26 -0.79 4.87
CA VAL A 31 -1.92 -1.06 5.38
C VAL A 31 -1.88 -0.46 6.78
N ASP A 32 -1.66 -1.31 7.78
CA ASP A 32 -1.74 -0.95 9.19
C ASP A 32 -0.45 -1.39 9.90
N ILE A 33 0.24 -0.46 10.57
CA ILE A 33 1.39 -0.78 11.43
C ILE A 33 0.87 -0.84 12.87
N ILE A 34 0.63 -2.05 13.37
CA ILE A 34 0.02 -2.28 14.69
C ILE A 34 1.10 -2.53 15.74
N GLY A 35 0.95 -1.95 16.92
CA GLY A 35 1.71 -2.34 18.12
C GLY A 35 3.12 -1.76 18.23
N SER A 36 3.48 -0.76 17.41
CA SER A 36 4.72 -0.02 17.62
C SER A 36 4.55 0.97 18.77
N SER A 37 5.22 0.74 19.91
CA SER A 37 5.36 1.73 21.00
C SER A 37 6.29 2.91 20.62
N TYR A 38 6.64 3.03 19.35
CA TYR A 38 7.55 4.03 18.79
C TYR A 38 6.89 4.81 17.66
N GLN A 39 7.49 5.98 17.43
CA GLN A 39 7.34 6.91 16.33
C GLN A 39 7.47 6.24 14.94
N THR A 40 6.38 5.70 14.39
CA THR A 40 6.36 5.04 13.07
C THR A 40 5.63 5.88 12.02
N ILE A 41 5.90 5.57 10.75
CA ILE A 41 5.20 6.14 9.60
C ILE A 41 4.77 5.02 8.65
N VAL A 42 3.67 5.22 7.91
CA VAL A 42 3.39 4.47 6.69
C VAL A 42 3.85 5.31 5.51
N GLN A 43 4.69 4.73 4.66
CA GLN A 43 5.20 5.40 3.47
C GLN A 43 5.18 4.43 2.27
N LEU A 44 4.29 4.70 1.33
CA LEU A 44 4.00 3.80 0.21
C LEU A 44 4.35 4.50 -1.11
N THR A 45 5.10 3.81 -1.97
CA THR A 45 5.37 4.27 -3.34
C THR A 45 4.20 3.93 -4.24
N GLU A 46 3.81 2.65 -4.29
CA GLU A 46 2.68 2.21 -5.09
C GLU A 46 2.02 0.97 -4.48
N VAL A 47 0.70 0.93 -4.48
CA VAL A 47 -0.13 -0.23 -4.14
C VAL A 47 -0.81 -0.71 -5.42
N MET A 48 -0.66 -2.00 -5.71
CA MET A 48 -1.24 -2.65 -6.89
C MET A 48 -2.16 -3.77 -6.44
N VAL A 49 -3.36 -3.82 -7.00
CA VAL A 49 -4.35 -4.86 -6.68
C VAL A 49 -4.73 -5.63 -7.94
N GLU A 50 -4.74 -6.95 -7.83
CA GLU A 50 -5.10 -7.85 -8.90
C GLU A 50 -6.35 -8.64 -8.52
N GLU A 51 -7.38 -8.52 -9.34
CA GLU A 51 -8.62 -9.28 -9.20
C GLU A 51 -8.62 -10.54 -10.07
N VAL A 52 -9.52 -11.45 -9.71
CA VAL A 52 -9.84 -12.63 -10.49
C VAL A 52 -11.34 -12.70 -10.73
N THR A 53 -11.73 -12.83 -12.00
CA THR A 53 -13.14 -12.93 -12.38
C THR A 53 -13.42 -14.31 -12.94
N THR A 54 -14.49 -14.94 -12.46
CA THR A 54 -15.02 -16.22 -12.94
C THR A 54 -16.22 -15.99 -13.84
N ALA A 55 -16.03 -15.24 -14.93
CA ALA A 55 -17.09 -15.02 -15.91
C ALA A 55 -17.27 -16.31 -16.73
N THR A 56 -18.30 -17.09 -16.37
CA THR A 56 -18.89 -18.19 -17.15
C THR A 56 -17.91 -19.24 -17.71
N THR A 57 -17.75 -20.33 -16.96
CA THR A 57 -17.21 -21.65 -17.34
C THR A 57 -15.73 -21.75 -17.76
N LYS A 58 -14.94 -22.30 -16.81
CA LYS A 58 -13.64 -23.00 -16.91
C LYS A 58 -12.32 -22.20 -16.89
N GLN A 59 -12.28 -20.87 -17.02
CA GLN A 59 -11.01 -20.15 -16.84
C GLN A 59 -11.17 -18.89 -15.98
N ALA A 60 -10.39 -18.84 -14.91
CA ALA A 60 -10.23 -17.67 -14.07
C ALA A 60 -9.39 -16.62 -14.81
N THR A 61 -9.99 -15.49 -15.17
CA THR A 61 -9.26 -14.39 -15.81
C THR A 61 -8.66 -13.49 -14.73
N ARG A 62 -7.40 -13.12 -14.92
CA ARG A 62 -6.62 -12.27 -14.01
C ARG A 62 -6.60 -10.84 -14.54
N LYS A 63 -6.84 -9.85 -13.68
CA LYS A 63 -6.90 -8.45 -14.11
C LYS A 63 -6.31 -7.53 -13.05
N ALA A 64 -5.40 -6.65 -13.46
CA ALA A 64 -4.94 -5.55 -12.62
C ALA A 64 -6.04 -4.49 -12.51
N LEU A 65 -6.29 -4.01 -11.29
CA LEU A 65 -7.21 -2.90 -11.04
C LEU A 65 -6.50 -1.58 -11.31
N LEU A 66 -7.14 -0.71 -12.11
CA LEU A 66 -6.72 0.69 -12.24
C LEU A 66 -7.13 1.46 -10.98
N LEU A 67 -6.17 1.82 -10.13
CA LEU A 67 -6.41 2.48 -8.84
C LEU A 67 -6.30 4.02 -8.91
N THR A 68 -5.71 4.57 -9.97
CA THR A 68 -5.57 6.02 -10.17
C THR A 68 -6.90 6.74 -10.07
N GLY A 69 -6.94 7.79 -9.24
CA GLY A 69 -8.14 8.60 -9.00
C GLY A 69 -9.18 7.95 -8.08
N ARG A 70 -8.94 6.73 -7.57
CA ARG A 70 -9.84 6.15 -6.55
C ARG A 70 -9.65 6.84 -5.19
N PRO A 71 -10.69 6.94 -4.35
CA PRO A 71 -10.57 7.55 -3.03
C PRO A 71 -9.60 6.78 -2.14
N SER A 72 -8.61 7.48 -1.60
CA SER A 72 -7.62 6.95 -0.66
C SER A 72 -7.47 7.90 0.52
N SER A 73 -7.24 7.34 1.70
CA SER A 73 -7.05 8.08 2.95
C SER A 73 -5.89 7.50 3.73
N GLN A 74 -5.31 8.32 4.60
CA GLN A 74 -4.28 7.92 5.55
C GLN A 74 -4.53 8.60 6.89
N SER A 75 -4.00 8.03 7.96
CA SER A 75 -4.24 8.46 9.34
C SER A 75 -3.82 9.90 9.61
N SER A 76 -2.79 10.38 8.93
CA SER A 76 -2.34 11.77 8.91
C SER A 76 -1.53 12.04 7.65
N THR A 77 -1.33 13.31 7.29
CA THR A 77 -0.54 13.67 6.09
C THR A 77 0.70 14.44 6.47
N PHE A 78 1.86 13.92 6.10
CA PHE A 78 3.12 14.65 6.22
C PHE A 78 3.17 15.80 5.22
N THR A 79 3.59 16.97 5.70
CA THR A 79 3.79 18.17 4.88
C THR A 79 5.12 18.78 5.23
N ASP A 80 5.96 19.00 4.24
CA ASP A 80 7.24 19.72 4.39
C ASP A 80 7.34 20.81 3.33
N SER A 81 7.57 22.04 3.76
CA SER A 81 7.83 23.19 2.87
C SER A 81 6.77 23.37 1.76
N GLY A 82 5.52 23.01 2.04
CA GLY A 82 4.38 23.09 1.11
C GLY A 82 4.15 21.84 0.25
N ASP A 83 5.04 20.85 0.29
CA ASP A 83 4.84 19.55 -0.36
C ASP A 83 4.08 18.59 0.56
N MET A 84 2.87 18.20 0.14
CA MET A 84 2.00 17.28 0.87
C MET A 84 2.14 15.85 0.36
N ARG A 85 2.46 14.91 1.24
CA ARG A 85 2.62 13.48 0.92
C ARG A 85 1.29 12.74 0.99
N LEU A 86 0.39 13.10 0.07
CA LEU A 86 -1.00 12.62 0.03
C LEU A 86 -1.12 11.11 -0.13
N ALA A 87 -2.16 10.52 0.47
CA ALA A 87 -2.51 9.10 0.32
C ALA A 87 -2.63 8.66 -1.14
N SER A 88 -3.11 9.54 -2.03
CA SER A 88 -3.35 9.24 -3.44
C SER A 88 -2.06 9.00 -4.23
N ARG A 89 -0.90 9.42 -3.71
CA ARG A 89 0.40 9.16 -4.35
C ARG A 89 0.74 7.68 -4.40
N ALA A 90 0.24 6.89 -3.45
CA ALA A 90 0.45 5.44 -3.42
C ALA A 90 -0.34 4.68 -4.50
N VAL A 91 -1.17 5.35 -5.30
CA VAL A 91 -2.05 4.72 -6.29
C VAL A 91 -2.13 5.56 -7.55
N ASP A 92 -1.15 6.41 -7.79
CA ASP A 92 -1.14 7.32 -8.94
C ASP A 92 -0.50 6.68 -10.19
N GLY A 93 0.08 5.48 -10.07
CA GLY A 93 0.64 4.70 -11.17
C GLY A 93 2.13 4.94 -11.41
N HIS A 94 2.82 5.70 -10.54
CA HIS A 94 4.23 6.01 -10.72
C HIS A 94 5.13 5.17 -9.82
N LEU A 95 5.81 4.19 -10.43
CA LEU A 95 6.61 3.19 -9.72
C LEU A 95 8.02 3.65 -9.31
N GLN A 96 8.48 4.78 -9.85
CA GLN A 96 9.91 5.16 -9.82
C GLN A 96 10.22 6.33 -8.89
N TYR A 97 9.40 6.51 -7.84
CA TYR A 97 9.63 7.62 -6.91
C TYR A 97 10.83 7.38 -6.01
N VAL A 98 11.80 8.29 -6.14
CA VAL A 98 12.68 8.67 -5.04
C VAL A 98 11.91 9.71 -4.20
N ASN A 99 12.08 9.69 -2.87
CA ASN A 99 11.62 10.77 -1.97
C ASN A 99 11.86 12.13 -2.67
N PRO A 100 10.84 12.99 -2.95
CA PRO A 100 9.66 13.28 -2.14
C PRO A 100 8.29 12.72 -2.60
N HIS A 101 8.22 11.85 -3.59
CA HIS A 101 6.95 11.68 -4.31
C HIS A 101 5.99 10.58 -3.79
N CYS A 102 6.31 9.90 -2.68
CA CYS A 102 5.47 8.86 -2.08
C CYS A 102 4.32 9.41 -1.21
N SER A 103 3.33 8.59 -0.86
CA SER A 103 2.40 8.90 0.23
C SER A 103 3.12 8.76 1.57
N GLN A 104 2.82 9.59 2.57
CA GLN A 104 3.49 9.52 3.86
C GLN A 104 2.62 10.07 4.98
N THR A 105 2.51 9.32 6.08
CA THR A 105 1.93 9.82 7.31
C THR A 105 2.91 10.68 8.10
N ASN A 106 2.40 11.50 9.02
CA ASN A 106 3.24 11.98 10.10
C ASN A 106 3.70 10.82 10.97
N VAL A 107 4.76 11.05 11.73
CA VAL A 107 5.18 10.18 12.82
C VAL A 107 4.07 10.10 13.86
N GLN A 108 3.51 8.92 14.08
CA GLN A 108 2.41 8.72 15.03
C GLN A 108 2.33 7.28 15.55
N GLU A 109 1.48 7.06 16.54
CA GLU A 109 1.12 5.71 16.97
C GLU A 109 0.10 5.10 16.00
N SER A 110 0.32 3.83 15.65
CA SER A 110 -0.54 3.03 14.77
C SER A 110 -0.96 3.74 13.48
N PRO A 111 0.01 4.23 12.66
CA PRO A 111 -0.30 4.85 11.38
C PRO A 111 -0.94 3.83 10.41
N TRP A 112 -1.81 4.34 9.55
CA TRP A 112 -2.49 3.51 8.55
C TRP A 112 -2.69 4.26 7.23
N TRP A 113 -2.79 3.50 6.16
CA TRP A 113 -3.22 3.94 4.82
C TRP A 113 -4.33 3.02 4.30
N MET A 114 -5.28 3.55 3.55
CA MET A 114 -6.40 2.78 2.99
C MET A 114 -6.87 3.31 1.64
N ILE A 115 -7.23 2.41 0.73
CA ILE A 115 -7.93 2.72 -0.52
C ILE A 115 -9.34 2.11 -0.57
N ASN A 116 -10.28 2.88 -1.11
CA ASN A 116 -11.60 2.42 -1.53
C ASN A 116 -11.55 1.96 -2.98
N LEU A 117 -11.77 0.67 -3.22
CA LEU A 117 -11.81 0.07 -4.55
C LEU A 117 -13.09 0.42 -5.34
N ILE A 118 -13.99 1.24 -4.78
CA ILE A 118 -15.27 1.68 -5.38
C ILE A 118 -16.32 0.57 -5.47
N ALA A 119 -15.92 -0.68 -5.74
CA ALA A 119 -16.75 -1.88 -5.74
C ALA A 119 -16.09 -3.01 -4.94
N VAL A 120 -16.86 -4.08 -4.69
CA VAL A 120 -16.31 -5.32 -4.12
C VAL A 120 -15.62 -6.10 -5.24
N HIS A 121 -14.34 -6.43 -5.03
CA HIS A 121 -13.53 -7.19 -5.96
C HIS A 121 -13.09 -8.51 -5.33
N CYS A 122 -12.97 -9.55 -6.16
CA CYS A 122 -12.38 -10.83 -5.76
C CYS A 122 -10.85 -10.71 -5.92
N ILE A 123 -10.15 -10.41 -4.84
CA ILE A 123 -8.72 -10.12 -4.82
C ILE A 123 -7.92 -11.41 -4.75
N ARG A 124 -6.97 -11.56 -5.67
CA ARG A 124 -5.97 -12.64 -5.69
C ARG A 124 -4.59 -12.16 -5.27
N LYS A 125 -4.26 -10.89 -5.51
CA LYS A 125 -2.95 -10.35 -5.16
C LYS A 125 -3.07 -8.89 -4.75
N VAL A 126 -2.35 -8.54 -3.69
CA VAL A 126 -1.99 -7.16 -3.36
C VAL A 126 -0.47 -7.08 -3.39
N ALA A 127 0.08 -6.13 -4.12
CA ALA A 127 1.52 -5.86 -4.14
C ALA A 127 1.76 -4.42 -3.67
N ILE A 128 2.72 -4.25 -2.77
CA ILE A 128 3.09 -2.95 -2.21
C ILE A 128 4.55 -2.69 -2.56
N ARG A 129 4.82 -1.56 -3.21
CA ARG A 129 6.17 -1.10 -3.50
C ARG A 129 6.62 -0.12 -2.43
N ASN A 130 7.73 -0.45 -1.79
CA ASN A 130 8.41 0.41 -0.84
C ASN A 130 9.21 1.53 -1.56
N ILE A 131 9.64 2.55 -0.83
CA ILE A 131 10.49 3.65 -1.32
C ILE A 131 11.88 3.15 -1.73
N ASP A 132 12.37 3.63 -2.87
CA ASP A 132 13.77 3.50 -3.27
C ASP A 132 14.61 4.56 -2.52
N ASP A 133 14.95 4.34 -1.24
CA ASP A 133 15.86 5.24 -0.49
C ASP A 133 17.18 4.55 -0.13
N LEU A 134 18.28 5.13 -0.63
CA LEU A 134 19.67 4.76 -0.35
C LEU A 134 20.19 5.38 0.96
N HIS A 135 19.43 6.25 1.63
CA HIS A 135 19.79 6.84 2.91
C HIS A 135 19.07 6.14 4.07
N GLY A 136 19.78 5.18 4.66
CA GLY A 136 19.27 4.33 5.72
C GLY A 136 18.74 5.05 6.97
N LYS A 137 17.91 4.29 7.70
CA LYS A 137 17.22 4.58 8.97
C LYS A 137 15.92 5.37 8.86
N LEU A 138 14.87 4.70 8.44
CA LEU A 138 13.58 4.86 9.10
C LEU A 138 13.43 3.74 10.13
N LEU A 139 13.69 4.10 11.38
CA LEU A 139 13.46 3.28 12.57
C LEU A 139 11.95 3.23 12.80
N GLY A 140 11.33 2.18 12.29
CA GLY A 140 9.89 1.98 12.39
C GLY A 140 9.46 1.24 11.14
N SER A 141 8.88 0.05 11.31
CA SER A 141 8.50 -0.85 10.23
C SER A 141 7.93 -0.07 9.07
N ILE A 142 8.68 0.02 7.97
CA ILE A 142 8.14 0.52 6.72
C ILE A 142 7.15 -0.55 6.25
N ILE A 143 5.99 -0.15 5.73
CA ILE A 143 5.19 -1.00 4.83
C ILE A 143 4.88 -0.12 3.64
#